data_AF-A0AAV6AYT8-F1
#
_entry.id   AF-A0AAV6AYT8-F1
#
_cell.length_a   1.000
_cell.length_b   1.000
_cell.length_c   1.000
_cell.angle_alpha   90.00
_cell.angle_beta   90.00
_cell.angle_gamma   90.00
#
_symmetry.space_group_name_H-M   'P 1'
#
loop_
_entity.id
_entity.type
_entity.pdbx_description
1 polymer ?
#
loop_
_entity_poly.entity_id
_entity_poly.type
_entity_poly.pdbx_seq_one_letter_code
_entity_poly.pdbx_strand_id
1 'polypeptide(L)' 'MSLAEVEKQALALNESERARLAAALLETLPPEVEISDEEVLQRDADLESGRAEEISHEEFVRRVEQERRR' A
#
# COMPACT_ATOMS: atom_id res chain seq x y z
N MET A 1 -22.82 13.53 -0.84
CA MET A 1 -22.57 12.11 -1.11
C MET A 1 -21.67 11.58 -0.02
N SER A 2 -22.03 10.48 0.61
CA SER A 2 -21.23 9.84 1.66
C SER A 2 -20.16 8.92 1.06
N LEU A 3 -19.11 8.63 1.83
CA LEU A 3 -18.06 7.69 1.41
C LEU A 3 -18.64 6.30 1.08
N ALA A 4 -19.60 5.84 1.90
CA ALA A 4 -20.28 4.57 1.67
C ALA A 4 -21.08 4.53 0.35
N GLU A 5 -21.65 5.67 -0.08
CA GLU A 5 -22.31 5.78 -1.38
C GLU A 5 -21.31 5.72 -2.54
N VAL A 6 -20.14 6.34 -2.39
CA VAL A 6 -19.06 6.31 -3.39
C VAL A 6 -18.51 4.89 -3.53
N GLU A 7 -18.26 4.20 -2.42
CA GLU A 7 -17.78 2.82 -2.40
C GLU A 7 -18.78 1.88 -3.09
N LYS A 8 -20.07 1.99 -2.74
CA LYS A 8 -21.13 1.20 -3.37
C LYS A 8 -21.17 1.40 -4.89
N GLN A 9 -21.00 2.63 -5.36
CA GLN A 9 -20.96 2.93 -6.80
C GLN A 9 -19.70 2.39 -7.46
N ALA A 10 -18.54 2.53 -6.84
CA ALA A 10 -17.29 1.98 -7.34
C ALA A 10 -17.35 0.45 -7.46
N LEU A 11 -17.92 -0.24 -6.48
CA LEU A 11 -18.07 -1.70 -6.51
C LEU A 11 -19.06 -2.20 -7.56
N ALA A 12 -20.00 -1.36 -8.00
CA ALA A 12 -20.95 -1.68 -9.08
C ALA A 12 -20.34 -1.58 -10.49
N LEU A 13 -19.17 -0.93 -10.64
CA LEU A 13 -18.44 -0.85 -11.90
C LEU A 13 -17.84 -2.21 -12.30
N ASN A 14 -17.58 -2.40 -13.59
CA ASN A 14 -16.81 -3.57 -14.03
C ASN A 14 -15.32 -3.44 -13.65
N GLU A 15 -14.56 -4.53 -13.76
CA GLU A 15 -13.15 -4.57 -13.33
C GLU A 15 -12.27 -3.51 -14.02
N SER A 16 -12.43 -3.31 -15.33
CA SER A 16 -11.65 -2.34 -16.10
C SER A 16 -11.96 -0.89 -15.67
N GLU A 17 -13.22 -0.60 -15.36
CA GLU A 17 -13.66 0.71 -14.87
C GLU A 17 -13.18 0.95 -13.44
N ARG A 18 -13.25 -0.07 -12.57
CA ARG A 18 -12.70 0.02 -11.20
C ARG A 18 -11.20 0.28 -11.21
N ALA A 19 -10.45 -0.42 -12.06
CA ALA A 19 -9.01 -0.22 -12.17
C ALA A 19 -8.66 1.21 -12.62
N ARG A 20 -9.39 1.74 -13.62
CA ARG A 20 -9.23 3.13 -14.08
C ARG A 20 -9.58 4.15 -13.00
N LEU A 21 -10.68 3.93 -12.27
CA LEU A 21 -11.07 4.81 -11.16
C LEU A 21 -10.02 4.78 -10.04
N ALA A 22 -9.51 3.61 -9.67
CA ALA A 22 -8.47 3.48 -8.65
C ALA A 22 -7.18 4.22 -9.04
N ALA A 23 -6.72 4.07 -10.29
CA ALA A 23 -5.55 4.79 -10.78
C ALA A 23 -5.75 6.32 -10.73
N ALA A 24 -6.90 6.80 -11.21
CA ALA A 24 -7.21 8.23 -11.17
C ALA A 24 -7.29 8.79 -9.74
N LEU A 25 -7.83 8.02 -8.78
CA LEU A 25 -7.85 8.42 -7.37
C LEU A 25 -6.44 8.44 -6.76
N LEU A 26 -5.60 7.44 -7.07
CA LEU A 26 -4.21 7.40 -6.61
C LEU A 26 -3.40 8.62 -7.08
N GLU A 27 -3.60 9.07 -8.33
CA GLU A 27 -2.95 10.27 -8.87
C GLU A 27 -3.33 11.57 -8.14
N THR A 28 -4.46 11.60 -7.43
CA THR A 28 -4.90 12.78 -6.65
C THR A 28 -4.34 12.83 -5.25
N LEU A 29 -3.75 11.73 -4.76
CA LEU A 29 -3.10 11.71 -3.46
C LEU A 29 -1.74 12.41 -3.57
N PRO A 30 -1.29 13.11 -2.52
CA PRO A 30 0.10 13.54 -2.48
C PRO A 30 0.98 12.31 -2.65
N PRO A 31 2.17 12.43 -3.27
CA PRO A 31 3.11 11.31 -3.33
C PRO A 31 3.23 10.73 -1.92
N GLU A 32 2.99 9.41 -1.79
CA GLU A 32 3.33 8.70 -0.57
C GLU A 32 4.76 9.08 -0.23
N VAL A 33 4.98 9.47 1.03
CA VAL A 33 6.26 9.90 1.63
C VAL A 33 7.42 9.52 0.73
N GLU A 34 8.02 10.50 0.05
CA GLU A 34 9.19 10.26 -0.79
C GLU A 34 10.23 9.55 0.09
N ILE A 35 10.40 8.24 -0.14
CA ILE A 35 11.44 7.45 0.50
C ILE A 35 12.75 7.99 -0.07
N SER A 36 13.45 8.80 0.72
CA SER A 36 14.72 9.37 0.31
C SER A 36 15.77 8.27 0.13
N ASP A 37 16.74 8.50 -0.75
CA ASP A 37 17.90 7.59 -0.91
C ASP A 37 18.61 7.35 0.44
N GLU A 38 18.64 8.35 1.32
CA GLU A 38 19.19 8.24 2.67
C GLU A 38 18.41 7.24 3.54
N GLU A 39 17.07 7.23 3.46
CA GLU A 39 16.25 6.23 4.15
C GLU A 39 16.55 4.83 3.64
N VAL A 40 16.65 4.65 2.31
CA VAL A 40 16.96 3.34 1.71
C VAL A 40 18.30 2.82 2.24
N LEU A 41 19.34 3.66 2.19
CA LEU A 41 20.67 3.30 2.70
C LEU A 41 20.65 2.99 4.20
N GLN A 42 19.86 3.73 4.98
CA GLN A 42 19.74 3.48 6.41
C GLN A 42 19.06 2.13 6.69
N ARG A 43 18.04 1.77 5.90
CA ARG A 43 17.34 0.48 6.04
C ARG A 43 18.25 -0.69 5.71
N ASP A 44 19.07 -0.56 4.67
CA ASP A 44 20.07 -1.58 4.33
C ASP A 44 21.10 -1.74 5.46
N ALA A 45 21.63 -0.63 5.99
CA ALA A 45 22.56 -0.67 7.12
C ALA A 45 21.93 -1.27 8.39
N ASP A 46 20.63 -1.06 8.61
CA ASP A 46 19.91 -1.64 9.74
C ASP A 46 19.75 -3.15 9.62
N LEU A 47 19.53 -3.67 8.41
CA LEU A 47 19.51 -5.11 8.14
C LEU A 47 20.91 -5.71 8.35
N GLU A 48 21.95 -5.11 7.76
CA GLU A 48 23.34 -5.59 7.88
C GLU A 48 23.84 -5.58 9.33
N SER A 49 23.46 -4.56 10.11
CA SER A 49 23.84 -4.44 11.52
C SER A 49 22.97 -5.26 12.48
N GLY A 50 21.90 -5.89 11.99
CA GLY A 50 20.93 -6.63 12.80
C GLY A 50 20.03 -5.74 13.68
N ARG A 51 19.96 -4.42 13.39
CA ARG A 51 18.99 -3.51 14.01
C ARG A 51 17.58 -3.70 13.47
N ALA A 52 17.45 -4.29 12.28
CA ALA A 52 16.20 -4.74 11.70
C ALA A 52 16.25 -6.26 11.45
N GLU A 53 15.12 -6.92 11.64
CA GLU A 53 14.97 -8.36 11.38
C GLU A 53 14.26 -8.58 10.04
N GLU A 54 14.86 -9.41 9.18
CA GLU A 54 14.23 -9.83 7.94
C GLU A 54 13.03 -10.73 8.22
N ILE A 55 11.95 -10.55 7.46
CA ILE A 55 10.82 -11.47 7.46
C ILE A 55 10.79 -12.23 6.14
N SER A 56 10.35 -13.49 6.20
CA SER A 56 10.11 -14.26 4.98
C SER A 56 8.97 -13.65 4.16
N HIS A 57 8.97 -13.94 2.86
CA HIS A 57 7.87 -13.51 1.99
C HIS A 57 6.50 -14.04 2.46
N GLU A 58 6.45 -15.29 2.93
CA GLU A 58 5.22 -15.89 3.48
C GLU A 58 4.72 -15.12 4.71
N GLU A 59 5.63 -14.72 5.59
CA GLU A 59 5.32 -13.92 6.77
C GLU A 59 4.78 -12.54 6.38
N PHE A 60 5.41 -11.89 5.39
CA PHE A 60 4.95 -10.62 4.85
C PHE A 60 3.52 -10.72 4.31
N VAL A 61 3.26 -11.69 3.43
CA VAL A 61 1.92 -11.90 2.84
C VAL A 61 0.88 -12.12 3.93
N ARG A 62 1.19 -12.96 4.91
CA ARG A 62 0.29 -13.24 6.04
C ARG A 62 -0.07 -11.97 6.82
N ARG A 63 0.90 -11.08 7.09
CA ARG A 63 0.65 -9.81 7.81
C ARG A 63 -0.22 -8.86 7.01
N VAL A 64 0.07 -8.67 5.72
CA VAL A 64 -0.71 -7.81 4.82
C VAL A 64 -2.15 -8.30 4.72
N GLU A 65 -2.38 -9.61 4.61
CA GLU A 65 -3.74 -10.17 4.60
C GLU A 65 -4.49 -9.94 5.91
N GLN A 66 -3.80 -10.00 7.06
CA GLN A 66 -4.41 -9.72 8.36
C GLN A 66 -4.81 -8.25 8.51
N GLU A 67 -3.96 -7.33 8.05
CA GLU A 67 -4.26 -5.88 8.09
C GLU A 67 -5.44 -5.53 7.19
N ARG A 68 -5.53 -6.11 5.99
CA ARG A 68 -6.67 -5.89 5.07
C ARG A 68 -8.02 -6.41 5.58
N ARG A 69 -8.02 -7.28 6.59
CA ARG A 69 -9.25 -7.83 7.20
C ARG A 69 -9.68 -7.06 8.46
N ARG A 70 -8.87 -6.12 8.94
CA ARG A 70 -9.20 -5.21 10.05
C ARG A 70 -9.97 -4.01 9.53
#